data_AF-A0A2N5K5N2-F1
#
_entry.id   AF-A0A2N5K5N2-F1
#
_cell.length_a   1.000
_cell.length_b   1.000
_cell.length_c   1.000
_cell.angle_alpha   90.00
_cell.angle_beta   90.00
_cell.angle_gamma   90.00
#
_symmetry.space_group_name_H-M   'P 1'
#
loop_
_entity.id
_entity.type
_entity.pdbx_description
1 polymer ?
#
loop_
_entity_poly.entity_id
_entity_poly.type
_entity_poly.pdbx_seq_one_letter_code
_entity_poly.pdbx_strand_id
1 'polypeptide(L)'
;MKIAIVGKGGSGKTTISATLARVFAQTGSPVLAIDGDPNPNLGVALGVSAPALATLHGLPRTIIEQHKNEAGETQVALAEPIEAITTQHGLPAPDGITLLLGCQVDHAGAG
;
A
#
# COMPACT_ATOMS: atom_id res chain seq x y z
N MET A 1 6.74 4.95 12.70
CA MET A 1 5.32 5.32 13.01
C MET A 1 4.41 4.56 12.06
N LYS A 2 3.20 4.18 12.47
CA LYS A 2 2.20 3.49 11.63
C LYS A 2 0.87 4.22 11.75
N ILE A 3 0.23 4.54 10.63
CA ILE A 3 -1.05 5.26 10.59
C ILE A 3 -1.99 4.50 9.66
N ALA A 4 -3.21 4.22 10.13
CA ALA A 4 -4.29 3.69 9.33
C ALA A 4 -5.44 4.70 9.29
N ILE A 5 -5.94 5.01 8.09
CA ILE A 5 -7.01 5.99 7.88
C ILE A 5 -8.25 5.25 7.38
N VAL A 6 -9.29 5.25 8.20
CA VAL A 6 -10.55 4.52 7.96
C VAL A 6 -11.74 5.48 7.99
N GLY A 7 -12.88 5.06 7.41
CA GLY A 7 -14.07 5.89 7.31
C GLY A 7 -14.96 5.56 6.10
N LYS A 8 -16.16 6.13 6.07
CA LYS A 8 -17.17 5.88 5.02
C LYS A 8 -16.71 6.29 3.62
N GLY A 9 -17.46 5.86 2.60
CA GLY A 9 -17.32 6.39 1.24
C GLY A 9 -17.44 7.92 1.20
N GLY A 10 -16.53 8.57 0.46
CA GLY A 10 -16.52 10.02 0.28
C GLY A 10 -16.16 10.86 1.52
N SER A 11 -15.62 10.29 2.60
CA SER A 11 -15.18 11.07 3.77
C SER A 11 -13.81 11.75 3.62
N GLY A 12 -13.19 11.70 2.44
CA GLY A 12 -11.90 12.33 2.17
C GLY A 12 -10.66 11.53 2.62
N LYS A 13 -10.80 10.23 2.91
CA LYS A 13 -9.69 9.37 3.39
C LYS A 13 -8.46 9.46 2.49
N THR A 14 -8.62 9.15 1.21
CA THR A 14 -7.53 9.12 0.24
C THR A 14 -6.83 10.47 0.12
N THR A 15 -7.60 11.56 0.17
CA THR A 15 -7.06 12.93 0.17
C THR A 15 -6.20 13.16 1.40
N ILE A 16 -6.72 12.86 2.60
CA ILE A 16 -5.97 13.02 3.86
C ILE A 16 -4.74 12.11 3.89
N SER A 17 -4.86 10.86 3.44
CA SER A 17 -3.75 9.91 3.32
C SER A 17 -2.63 10.46 2.44
N ALA A 18 -2.96 10.97 1.25
CA ALA A 18 -1.98 11.55 0.33
C ALA A 18 -1.33 12.80 0.93
N THR A 19 -2.13 13.71 1.52
CA THR A 19 -1.61 14.92 2.16
C THR A 19 -0.63 14.59 3.29
N LEU A 20 -1.01 13.67 4.19
CA LEU A 20 -0.13 13.25 5.29
C LEU A 20 1.15 12.60 4.78
N ALA A 21 1.05 11.72 3.78
CA ALA A 21 2.22 11.06 3.18
C ALA A 21 3.21 12.08 2.60
N ARG A 22 2.72 13.05 1.82
CA ARG A 22 3.54 14.14 1.25
C ARG A 22 4.18 15.00 2.34
N VAL A 23 3.40 15.41 3.35
CA VAL A 23 3.91 16.22 4.47
C VAL A 23 5.01 15.49 5.24
N PHE A 24 4.82 14.21 5.57
CA PHE A 24 5.86 13.43 6.26
C PHE A 24 7.10 13.19 5.39
N ALA A 25 6.92 12.94 4.10
CA ALA A 25 8.04 12.75 3.19
C ALA A 25 8.90 14.03 3.09
N GLN A 26 8.24 15.20 3.01
CA GLN A 26 8.90 16.51 2.96
C GLN A 26 9.65 16.88 4.25
N THR A 27 9.34 16.26 5.40
CA THR A 27 10.15 16.43 6.63
C THR A 27 11.40 15.53 6.65
N GLY A 28 11.67 14.79 5.57
CA GLY A 28 12.80 13.86 5.47
C GLY A 28 12.51 12.47 6.04
N SER A 29 11.26 12.17 6.38
CA SER A 29 10.89 10.83 6.86
C SER A 29 10.74 9.86 5.69
N PRO A 30 11.24 8.62 5.77
CA PRO A 30 10.89 7.59 4.80
C PRO A 30 9.40 7.25 4.92
N VAL A 31 8.69 7.31 3.81
CA VAL A 31 7.23 7.07 3.76
C VAL A 31 6.91 5.91 2.82
N LEU A 32 6.32 4.87 3.40
CA LEU A 32 5.67 3.80 2.68
C LEU A 32 4.15 4.04 2.71
N ALA A 33 3.58 4.37 1.56
CA ALA A 33 2.15 4.57 1.37
C ALA A 33 1.52 3.26 0.85
N ILE A 34 0.43 2.80 1.49
CA ILE A 34 -0.26 1.57 1.09
C ILE A 34 -1.72 1.92 0.78
N ASP A 35 -2.17 1.64 -0.44
CA ASP A 35 -3.59 1.75 -0.81
C ASP A 35 -4.27 0.39 -0.59
N GLY A 36 -5.18 0.34 0.38
CA GLY A 36 -5.98 -0.85 0.70
C GLY A 36 -7.43 -0.75 0.19
N ASP A 37 -7.75 0.25 -0.63
CA ASP A 37 -9.09 0.39 -1.20
C ASP A 37 -9.24 -0.54 -2.43
N PRO A 38 -10.38 -1.25 -2.60
CA PRO A 38 -10.66 -2.02 -3.82
C PRO A 38 -10.69 -1.17 -5.09
N ASN A 39 -10.92 0.13 -4.99
CA ASN A 39 -10.76 1.08 -6.09
C ASN A 39 -9.61 2.06 -5.76
N PRO A 40 -8.36 1.69 -6.07
CA PRO A 40 -7.19 2.43 -5.60
C PRO A 40 -7.09 3.80 -6.26
N ASN A 41 -6.95 4.83 -5.43
CA ASN A 41 -6.86 6.23 -5.87
C ASN A 41 -5.74 7.00 -5.16
N LEU A 42 -5.00 6.37 -4.24
CA LEU A 42 -3.93 7.01 -3.49
C LEU A 42 -2.79 7.45 -4.41
N GLY A 43 -2.41 6.63 -5.39
CA GLY A 43 -1.36 6.99 -6.34
C GLY A 43 -1.70 8.24 -7.17
N VAL A 44 -2.96 8.37 -7.61
CA VAL A 44 -3.45 9.57 -8.28
C VAL A 44 -3.38 10.77 -7.33
N ALA A 45 -3.88 10.62 -6.09
CA ALA A 45 -3.86 11.68 -5.09
C ALA A 45 -2.44 12.12 -4.67
N LEU A 46 -1.46 11.22 -4.74
CA LEU A 46 -0.04 11.52 -4.51
C LEU A 46 0.61 12.29 -5.67
N GLY A 47 -0.01 12.30 -6.86
CA GLY A 47 0.52 12.93 -8.06
C GLY A 47 1.39 12.02 -8.93
N VAL A 48 1.21 10.71 -8.83
CA VAL A 48 1.89 9.74 -9.71
C VAL A 48 1.30 9.83 -11.12
N SER A 49 2.17 9.75 -12.14
CA SER A 49 1.73 9.83 -13.53
C SER A 49 0.93 8.59 -13.96
N ALA A 50 -0.02 8.75 -14.88
CA ALA A 50 -0.82 7.64 -15.38
C ALA A 50 0.03 6.49 -15.98
N PRO A 51 1.11 6.74 -16.75
CA PRO A 51 1.99 5.67 -17.23
C PRO A 51 2.68 4.90 -16.09
N ALA A 52 3.09 5.57 -15.02
CA ALA A 52 3.70 4.90 -13.86
C ALA A 52 2.65 4.10 -13.06
N LEU A 53 1.44 4.62 -12.91
CA LEU A 53 0.35 3.88 -12.26
C LEU A 53 -0.04 2.61 -13.04
N ALA A 54 0.12 2.60 -14.36
CA ALA A 54 -0.16 1.43 -15.17
C ALA A 54 0.80 0.25 -14.88
N THR A 55 1.94 0.48 -14.24
CA THR A 55 2.88 -0.57 -13.81
C THR A 55 2.69 -0.98 -12.35
N LEU A 56 1.74 -0.38 -11.63
CA LEU A 56 1.47 -0.73 -10.24
C LEU A 56 0.65 -2.02 -10.20
N HIS A 57 1.19 -3.03 -9.52
CA HIS A 57 0.53 -4.31 -9.31
C HIS A 57 0.18 -4.51 -7.83
N GLY A 58 -0.93 -5.21 -7.59
CA GLY A 58 -1.32 -5.59 -6.25
C GLY A 58 -0.29 -6.52 -5.61
N LEU A 59 -0.12 -6.38 -4.30
CA LEU A 59 0.72 -7.27 -3.52
C LEU A 59 0.19 -8.70 -3.60
N PRO A 60 1.02 -9.69 -3.99
CA PRO A 60 0.58 -11.06 -4.06
C PRO A 60 0.40 -11.62 -2.63
N ARG A 61 -0.50 -12.59 -2.48
CA ARG A 61 -0.73 -13.24 -1.17
C ARG A 61 0.52 -13.94 -0.61
N THR A 62 1.48 -14.27 -1.47
CA THR A 62 2.73 -14.95 -1.12
C THR A 62 3.65 -14.11 -0.24
N ILE A 63 3.45 -12.78 -0.13
CA ILE A 63 4.23 -11.96 0.80
C ILE A 63 3.88 -12.24 2.27
N ILE A 64 2.80 -12.99 2.52
CA ILE A 64 2.33 -13.34 3.85
C ILE A 64 2.47 -14.85 4.05
N GLU A 65 3.12 -15.23 5.13
CA GLU A 65 3.21 -16.62 5.57
C GLU A 65 2.48 -16.83 6.92
N GLN A 66 2.00 -18.05 7.14
CA GLN A 66 1.29 -18.43 8.37
C GLN A 66 2.02 -19.57 9.04
N HIS A 67 2.47 -19.35 10.27
CA HIS A 67 3.15 -20.36 11.09
C HIS A 67 2.38 -20.60 12.39
N LYS A 68 2.41 -21.84 12.89
CA LYS A 68 1.89 -22.12 14.24
C LYS A 68 3.00 -21.95 15.26
N ASN A 69 2.73 -21.22 16.33
CA ASN A 69 3.64 -21.20 17.46
C ASN A 69 3.52 -22.49 18.29
N GLU A 70 4.37 -22.64 19.31
CA GLU A 70 4.37 -23.79 20.23
C GLU A 70 3.04 -23.96 20.98
N ALA A 71 2.25 -22.88 21.11
CA ALA A 71 0.91 -22.89 21.70
C ALA A 71 -0.19 -23.28 20.69
N GLY A 72 0.15 -23.55 19.43
CA GLY A 72 -0.78 -23.92 18.36
C GLY A 72 -1.52 -22.74 17.72
N GLU A 73 -1.18 -21.50 18.08
CA GLU A 73 -1.79 -20.27 17.56
C GLU A 73 -1.18 -19.90 16.21
N THR A 74 -2.03 -19.48 15.26
CA THR A 74 -1.58 -18.99 13.97
C THR A 74 -0.96 -17.60 14.11
N GLN A 75 0.32 -17.50 13.77
CA GLN A 75 1.03 -16.24 13.60
C GLN A 75 1.18 -15.94 12.12
N VAL A 76 0.97 -14.66 11.78
CA VAL A 76 1.11 -14.14 10.43
C VAL A 76 2.38 -13.32 10.37
N ALA A 77 3.27 -13.66 9.43
CA ALA A 77 4.52 -12.96 9.20
C ALA A 77 4.66 -12.59 7.72
N LEU A 78 5.61 -11.68 7.43
CA LEU A 78 6.01 -11.44 6.06
C LEU A 78 6.94 -12.57 5.61
N ALA A 79 6.69 -13.13 4.42
CA ALA A 79 7.51 -14.20 3.85
C ALA A 79 8.91 -13.73 3.43
N GLU A 80 9.11 -12.42 3.29
CA GLU A 80 10.38 -11.80 2.97
C GLU A 80 10.53 -10.44 3.70
N PRO A 81 11.77 -9.90 3.80
CA PRO A 81 12.00 -8.58 4.39
C PRO A 81 11.22 -7.46 3.67
N ILE A 82 10.81 -6.44 4.42
CA ILE A 82 10.03 -5.32 3.85
C ILE A 82 10.78 -4.59 2.72
N GLU A 83 12.11 -4.55 2.79
CA GLU A 83 12.98 -3.98 1.77
C GLU A 83 12.89 -4.77 0.45
N ALA A 84 12.75 -6.08 0.51
CA ALA A 84 12.58 -6.92 -0.67
C ALA A 84 11.19 -6.72 -1.29
N ILE A 85 10.13 -6.69 -0.47
CA ILE A 85 8.74 -6.42 -0.92
C ILE A 85 8.66 -5.06 -1.60
N THR A 86 9.22 -4.02 -0.97
CA THR A 86 9.19 -2.66 -1.51
C THR A 86 10.03 -2.51 -2.77
N THR A 87 11.13 -3.25 -2.90
CA THR A 87 11.93 -3.28 -4.14
C THR A 87 11.20 -3.97 -5.28
N GLN A 88 10.49 -5.06 -5.02
CA GLN A 88 9.82 -5.86 -6.05
C GLN A 88 8.46 -5.29 -6.47
N HIS A 89 7.71 -4.72 -5.52
CA HIS A 89 6.32 -4.32 -5.72
C HIS A 89 6.05 -2.83 -5.50
N GLY A 90 7.03 -2.08 -5.00
CA GLY A 90 6.91 -0.65 -4.76
C GLY A 90 6.98 0.17 -6.03
N LEU A 91 6.07 1.13 -6.16
CA LEU A 91 6.15 2.17 -7.16
C LEU A 91 6.71 3.46 -6.55
N PRO A 92 7.79 4.04 -7.11
CA PRO A 92 8.25 5.36 -6.70
C PRO A 92 7.17 6.42 -6.97
N ALA A 93 6.88 7.21 -5.94
CA ALA A 93 5.95 8.32 -5.97
C ALA A 93 6.68 9.64 -5.62
N PRO A 94 6.05 10.81 -5.83
CA PRO A 94 6.65 12.10 -5.50
C PRO A 94 7.18 12.19 -4.07
N ASP A 95 8.14 13.08 -3.86
CA ASP A 95 8.79 13.36 -2.56
C ASP A 95 9.54 12.16 -1.94
N GLY A 96 9.88 11.14 -2.73
CA GLY A 96 10.59 9.95 -2.24
C GLY A 96 9.69 8.94 -1.54
N ILE A 97 8.38 9.03 -1.74
CA ILE A 97 7.40 8.08 -1.23
C ILE A 97 7.49 6.78 -2.04
N THR A 98 7.37 5.64 -1.37
CA THR A 98 7.11 4.35 -2.03
C THR A 98 5.64 4.00 -1.89
N LEU A 99 4.96 3.71 -3.01
CA LEU A 99 3.56 3.31 -3.05
C LEU A 99 3.45 1.78 -3.23
N LEU A 100 2.65 1.14 -2.39
CA LEU A 100 2.21 -0.25 -2.54
C LEU A 100 0.70 -0.33 -2.73
N LEU A 101 0.26 -1.26 -3.56
CA LEU A 101 -1.15 -1.60 -3.71
C LEU A 101 -1.45 -2.85 -2.88
N GLY A 102 -2.19 -2.69 -1.78
CA GLY A 102 -2.51 -3.77 -0.85
C GLY A 102 -3.58 -4.74 -1.34
N CYS A 103 -4.34 -4.37 -2.37
CA CYS A 103 -5.41 -5.19 -2.92
C CYS A 103 -5.13 -5.58 -4.37
N GLN A 104 -5.13 -6.89 -4.63
CA GLN A 104 -5.17 -7.43 -5.99
C GLN A 104 -6.63 -7.73 -6.34
N VAL A 105 -7.18 -7.06 -7.35
CA VAL A 105 -8.51 -7.41 -7.89
C VAL A 105 -8.30 -8.46 -8.96
N ASP A 106 -8.42 -9.73 -8.60
CA ASP A 106 -8.17 -10.84 -9.54
C ASP A 106 -9.27 -11.00 -10.59
N HIS A 107 -10.49 -10.51 -10.31
CA HIS A 107 -11.60 -10.48 -11.27
C HIS A 107 -12.45 -9.22 -11.07
N ALA A 108 -12.67 -8.44 -12.13
CA ALA A 108 -13.85 -7.60 -12.22
C ALA A 108 -15.05 -8.55 -12.23
N GLY A 109 -15.96 -8.43 -11.26
CA GLY A 109 -17.20 -9.19 -11.28
C GLY A 109 -17.87 -8.97 -12.63
N ALA A 110 -17.97 -10.03 -13.43
CA ALA A 110 -18.84 -10.04 -14.59
C ALA A 110 -20.27 -9.86 -14.06
N GLY A 111 -20.78 -8.64 -14.18
CA GLY A 111 -22.20 -8.37 -14.13
C GLY A 111 -22.91 -8.91 -15.36
#